data_AF-A0A2A4NB76-F1
#
_entry.id   AF-A0A2A4NB76-F1
#
_cell.length_a   1.000
_cell.length_b   1.000
_cell.length_c   1.000
_cell.angle_alpha   90.00
_cell.angle_beta   90.00
_cell.angle_gamma   90.00
#
_symmetry.space_group_name_H-M   'P 1'
#
loop_
_entity.id
_entity.type
_entity.pdbx_description
1 polymer ?
#
loop_
_entity_poly.entity_id
_entity_poly.type
_entity_poly.pdbx_seq_one_letter_code
_entity_poly.pdbx_strand_id
1 'polypeptide(L)'
;VKTVVLFFEKGRKTRSTWYYALDPERSLGKSSPLRDDELAEFVELQKTKADSPKSWSMTRGDIDEATFDMSVKNPFAPEKAPLRDPSEIIDDMLARDAETAEILAQIRGML
;
A
#
# COMPACT_ATOMS: atom_id res chain seq x y z
N VAL A 1 6.21 -2.98 7.95
CA VAL A 1 7.22 -2.09 7.31
C VAL A 1 7.03 -2.21 5.80
N LYS A 2 7.09 -1.11 5.04
CA LYS A 2 7.08 -1.19 3.56
C LYS A 2 8.52 -1.41 3.09
N THR A 3 8.72 -2.36 2.19
CA THR A 3 10.05 -2.73 1.68
C THR A 3 10.16 -2.35 0.22
N VAL A 4 11.30 -1.78 -0.16
CA VAL A 4 11.63 -1.41 -1.55
C VAL A 4 12.94 -2.10 -1.91
N VAL A 5 13.01 -2.62 -3.14
CA VAL A 5 14.23 -3.18 -3.71
C VAL A 5 14.66 -2.31 -4.90
N LEU A 6 15.90 -1.83 -4.87
CA LEU A 6 16.44 -0.95 -5.91
C LEU A 6 17.39 -1.72 -6.82
N PHE A 7 17.17 -1.60 -8.13
CA PHE A 7 18.06 -2.12 -9.16
C PHE A 7 18.69 -0.94 -9.89
N PHE A 8 20.02 -0.85 -9.89
CA PHE A 8 20.73 0.25 -10.55
C PHE A 8 22.08 -0.21 -11.09
N GLU A 9 22.56 0.50 -12.11
CA GLU A 9 23.88 0.30 -12.70
C GLU A 9 24.81 1.42 -12.22
N LYS A 10 26.03 1.05 -11.78
CA LYS A 10 27.02 2.04 -11.37
C LYS A 10 27.59 2.77 -12.59
N GLY A 11 27.69 4.09 -12.50
CA GLY A 11 28.42 4.92 -13.47
C GLY A 11 27.59 5.45 -14.65
N ARG A 12 26.29 5.15 -14.73
CA ARG A 12 25.37 5.74 -15.71
C ARG A 12 24.32 6.61 -15.01
N LYS A 13 23.97 7.73 -15.65
CA LYS A 13 22.85 8.58 -15.19
C LYS A 13 21.53 7.89 -15.51
N THR A 14 20.64 7.78 -14.52
CA THR A 14 19.28 7.25 -14.70
C THR A 14 18.45 8.24 -15.53
N ARG A 15 17.91 7.77 -16.66
CA ARG A 15 17.01 8.56 -17.53
C ARG A 15 15.54 8.24 -17.27
N SER A 16 15.24 6.99 -16.95
CA SER A 16 13.92 6.48 -16.65
C SER A 16 14.03 5.36 -15.61
N THR A 17 13.03 5.29 -14.73
CA THR A 17 12.89 4.28 -13.69
C THR A 17 11.62 3.49 -13.97
N TRP A 18 11.74 2.17 -13.99
CA TRP A 18 10.61 1.25 -14.09
C TRP A 18 10.26 0.73 -12.69
N TYR A 19 9.00 0.87 -12.32
CA TYR A 19 8.44 0.46 -11.04
C TYR A 19 7.63 -0.83 -11.21
N TYR A 20 7.64 -1.66 -10.16
CA TYR A 20 6.79 -2.82 -10.05
C TYR A 20 6.24 -2.91 -8.62
N ALA A 21 4.91 -2.95 -8.49
CA ALA A 21 4.21 -3.12 -7.23
C ALA A 21 3.84 -4.59 -7.02
N LEU A 22 4.61 -5.27 -6.17
CA LEU A 22 4.27 -6.62 -5.72
C LEU A 22 3.24 -6.55 -4.60
N ASP A 23 2.07 -7.14 -4.84
CA ASP A 23 1.06 -7.39 -3.81
C ASP A 23 0.71 -8.89 -3.81
N PRO A 24 1.14 -9.66 -2.79
CA PRO A 24 0.82 -11.08 -2.68
C PRO A 24 -0.61 -11.36 -2.18
N GLU A 25 -1.44 -10.32 -1.96
CA GLU A 25 -2.82 -10.40 -1.48
C GLU A 25 -2.99 -11.13 -0.12
N ARG A 26 -1.88 -11.36 0.59
CA ARG A 26 -1.85 -12.02 1.90
C ARG A 26 -0.70 -11.53 2.77
N SER A 27 -0.83 -11.77 4.07
CA SER A 27 0.25 -11.54 5.02
C SER A 27 1.35 -12.58 4.86
N LEU A 28 2.58 -12.12 4.62
CA LEU A 28 3.76 -12.98 4.56
C LEU A 28 4.24 -13.35 5.97
N GLY A 29 4.71 -14.59 6.14
CA GLY A 29 5.22 -15.10 7.41
C GLY A 29 5.88 -16.47 7.28
N LYS A 30 6.27 -17.07 8.41
CA LYS A 30 6.93 -18.39 8.42
C LYS A 30 6.10 -19.48 7.75
N SER A 31 4.78 -19.46 7.95
CA SER A 31 3.82 -20.39 7.35
C SER A 31 3.28 -19.93 5.99
N SER A 32 3.63 -18.72 5.54
CA SER A 32 3.20 -18.16 4.26
C SER A 32 4.35 -17.36 3.65
N PRO A 33 5.42 -18.03 3.20
CA PRO A 33 6.56 -17.34 2.59
C PRO A 33 6.16 -16.73 1.25
N LEU A 34 6.98 -15.77 0.81
CA LEU A 34 6.98 -15.33 -0.58
C LEU A 34 7.59 -16.46 -1.43
N ARG A 35 6.92 -16.84 -2.50
CA ARG A 35 7.30 -17.94 -3.38
C ARG A 35 7.73 -17.42 -4.75
N ASP A 36 8.50 -18.22 -5.47
CA ASP A 36 9.05 -17.85 -6.78
C ASP A 36 7.97 -17.64 -7.85
N ASP A 37 6.85 -18.35 -7.78
CA ASP A 37 5.70 -18.19 -8.68
C ASP A 37 5.10 -16.78 -8.57
N GLU A 38 5.14 -16.16 -7.39
CA GLU A 38 4.63 -14.82 -7.14
C GLU A 38 5.53 -13.72 -7.74
N LEU A 39 6.77 -14.07 -8.09
CA LEU A 39 7.72 -13.20 -8.76
C LEU A 39 7.82 -13.46 -10.26
N ALA A 40 7.16 -14.49 -10.79
CA ALA A 40 7.26 -14.87 -12.20
C ALA A 40 6.83 -13.72 -13.14
N GLU A 41 5.73 -13.03 -12.81
CA GLU A 41 5.24 -11.86 -13.57
C GLU A 41 6.28 -10.73 -13.58
N PHE A 42 6.89 -10.43 -12.44
CA PHE A 42 7.97 -9.45 -12.34
C PHE A 42 9.13 -9.81 -13.27
N VAL A 43 9.59 -11.08 -13.25
CA VAL A 43 10.72 -11.53 -14.07
C VAL A 43 10.40 -11.43 -15.57
N GLU A 44 9.19 -11.76 -15.98
CA GLU A 44 8.78 -11.64 -17.38
C GLU A 44 8.68 -10.18 -17.83
N LEU A 45 8.03 -9.31 -17.03
CA LEU A 45 7.90 -7.90 -17.35
C LEU A 45 9.23 -7.14 -17.26
N GLN A 46 10.15 -7.54 -16.39
CA GLN A 46 11.46 -6.91 -16.24
C GLN A 46 12.29 -6.99 -17.53
N LYS A 47 12.16 -8.06 -18.32
CA LYS A 47 12.92 -8.24 -19.59
C LYS A 47 12.66 -7.12 -20.58
N THR A 48 11.41 -6.67 -20.67
CA THR A 48 10.96 -5.63 -21.61
C THR A 48 10.69 -4.30 -20.93
N LYS A 49 10.58 -4.28 -19.59
CA LYS A 49 10.09 -3.16 -18.78
C LYS A 49 8.73 -2.66 -19.26
N ALA A 50 7.86 -3.58 -19.63
CA ALA A 50 6.52 -3.24 -20.10
C ALA A 50 5.67 -2.67 -18.95
N ASP A 51 4.79 -1.74 -19.31
CA ASP A 51 3.79 -1.20 -18.40
C ASP A 51 2.61 -2.16 -18.28
N SER A 52 2.02 -2.25 -17.09
CA SER A 52 0.91 -3.13 -16.72
C SER A 52 0.16 -2.51 -15.52
N PRO A 53 -0.97 -3.10 -15.07
CA PRO A 53 -1.61 -2.63 -13.84
C PRO A 53 -0.71 -2.62 -12.60
N LYS A 54 0.39 -3.41 -12.59
CA LYS A 54 1.36 -3.48 -11.50
C LYS A 54 2.71 -2.83 -11.82
N SER A 55 2.95 -2.41 -13.07
CA SER A 55 4.25 -1.88 -13.49
C SER A 55 4.12 -0.64 -14.36
N TRP A 56 5.00 0.33 -14.16
CA TRP A 56 4.96 1.57 -14.92
C TRP A 56 6.33 2.22 -14.97
N SER A 57 6.57 2.99 -16.03
CA SER A 57 7.81 3.75 -16.21
C SER A 57 7.60 5.22 -15.90
N MET A 58 8.60 5.86 -15.27
CA MET A 58 8.66 7.30 -15.08
C MET A 58 10.00 7.85 -15.54
N THR A 59 9.99 9.02 -16.16
CA THR A 59 11.21 9.71 -16.55
C THR A 59 11.83 10.43 -15.36
N ARG A 60 13.12 10.79 -15.49
CA ARG A 60 13.80 11.61 -14.47
C ARG A 60 13.09 12.94 -14.21
N GLY A 61 12.43 13.53 -15.22
CA GLY A 61 11.74 14.80 -15.09
C GLY A 61 10.41 14.72 -14.31
N ASP A 62 9.86 13.52 -14.16
CA ASP A 62 8.61 13.31 -13.42
C ASP A 62 8.84 13.18 -11.91
N ILE A 63 10.11 13.09 -11.48
CA ILE A 63 10.50 13.04 -10.06
C ILE A 63 10.77 14.48 -9.59
N ASP A 64 10.15 14.85 -8.48
CA ASP A 64 10.36 16.16 -7.87
C ASP A 64 11.84 16.41 -7.55
N GLU A 65 12.41 17.49 -8.10
CA GLU A 65 13.84 17.78 -8.00
C GLU A 65 14.28 18.26 -6.61
N ALA A 66 13.35 18.76 -5.78
CA ALA A 66 13.66 19.24 -4.45
C ALA A 66 13.78 18.08 -3.44
N THR A 67 12.91 17.07 -3.57
CA THR A 67 12.79 15.95 -2.64
C THR A 67 13.44 14.67 -3.15
N PHE A 68 13.55 14.50 -4.47
CA PHE A 68 13.89 13.24 -5.14
C PHE A 68 13.05 12.05 -4.62
N ASP A 69 11.78 12.29 -4.30
CA ASP A 69 10.91 11.25 -3.76
C ASP A 69 10.65 10.16 -4.79
N MET A 70 11.09 8.95 -4.48
CA MET A 70 10.88 7.76 -5.30
C MET A 70 9.73 6.89 -4.78
N SER A 71 8.97 7.37 -3.79
CA SER A 71 7.77 6.72 -3.22
C SER A 71 6.54 6.85 -4.12
N VAL A 72 6.78 6.71 -5.43
CA VAL A 72 5.79 6.90 -6.48
C VAL A 72 4.61 5.94 -6.26
N LYS A 73 3.40 6.50 -6.31
CA LYS A 73 2.16 5.71 -6.25
C LYS A 73 1.87 5.09 -7.62
N ASN A 74 1.38 3.86 -7.61
CA ASN A 74 0.93 3.19 -8.83
C ASN A 74 -0.18 4.02 -9.50
N PRO A 75 0.04 4.55 -10.72
CA PRO A 75 -0.96 5.35 -11.43
C PRO A 75 -2.15 4.51 -11.91
N PHE A 76 -1.99 3.18 -12.01
CA PHE A 76 -3.02 2.23 -12.40
C PHE A 76 -3.74 1.60 -11.20
N ALA A 77 -3.38 1.96 -9.97
CA ALA A 77 -4.06 1.42 -8.81
C ALA A 77 -5.53 1.87 -8.82
N PRO A 78 -6.48 0.93 -8.60
CA PRO A 78 -7.88 1.30 -8.47
C PRO A 78 -8.05 2.27 -7.31
N GLU A 79 -8.95 3.23 -7.48
CA GLU A 79 -9.31 4.16 -6.42
C GLU A 79 -9.79 3.35 -5.21
N LYS A 80 -9.12 3.53 -4.06
CA LYS A 80 -9.55 2.85 -2.85
C LYS A 80 -10.95 3.33 -2.50
N ALA A 81 -11.78 2.43 -1.95
CA ALA A 81 -13.06 2.83 -1.41
C ALA A 81 -12.88 4.05 -0.50
N PRO A 82 -13.77 5.05 -0.59
CA PRO A 82 -13.69 6.25 0.23
C PRO A 82 -13.62 5.83 1.70
N LEU A 83 -12.73 6.49 2.45
CA LEU A 83 -12.71 6.33 3.90
C LEU A 83 -14.04 6.81 4.47
N ARG A 84 -14.47 6.22 5.59
CA ARG A 84 -15.62 6.71 6.36
C ARG A 84 -15.42 8.19 6.69
N ASP A 85 -16.51 8.96 6.64
CA ASP A 85 -16.44 10.37 7.00
C ASP A 85 -16.13 10.50 8.50
N PRO A 86 -15.32 11.48 8.93
CA PRO A 86 -15.08 11.74 10.34
C PRO A 86 -16.36 11.87 11.18
N SER A 87 -17.46 12.41 10.63
CA SER A 87 -18.73 12.51 11.36
C SER A 87 -19.33 11.15 11.64
N GLU A 88 -19.32 10.24 10.65
CA GLU A 88 -19.81 8.86 10.81
C GLU A 88 -19.01 8.11 11.88
N ILE A 89 -17.69 8.31 11.90
CA ILE A 89 -16.82 7.71 12.93
C ILE A 89 -17.18 8.23 14.32
N ILE A 90 -17.47 9.53 14.47
CA ILE A 90 -17.86 10.14 15.74
C ILE A 90 -19.23 9.64 16.20
N ASP A 91 -20.21 9.57 15.30
CA ASP A 91 -21.54 9.07 15.60
C ASP A 91 -21.50 7.61 16.09
N ASP A 92 -20.73 6.76 15.40
CA ASP A 92 -20.48 5.37 15.81
C ASP A 92 -19.85 5.29 17.22
N MET A 93 -18.89 6.17 17.52
CA MET A 93 -18.25 6.23 18.84
C MET A 93 -19.26 6.61 19.93
N LEU A 94 -20.06 7.65 19.70
CA LEU A 94 -21.06 8.11 20.67
C LEU A 94 -22.15 7.07 20.92
N ALA A 95 -22.57 6.36 19.87
CA ALA A 95 -23.53 5.26 20.01
C ALA A 95 -22.98 4.14 20.90
N ARG A 96 -21.71 3.76 20.70
CA ARG A 96 -21.02 2.73 21.52
C ARG A 96 -20.79 3.19 22.96
N ASP A 97 -20.51 4.47 23.16
CA ASP A 97 -20.37 5.04 24.51
C ASP A 97 -21.72 5.00 25.26
N ALA A 98 -22.84 5.28 24.57
CA ALA A 98 -24.17 5.18 25.15
C ALA A 98 -24.53 3.74 25.54
N GLU A 99 -24.26 2.77 24.66
CA GLU A 99 -24.44 1.34 24.95
C GLU A 99 -23.58 0.92 26.16
N THR A 100 -22.33 1.36 26.20
CA THR A 100 -21.41 1.08 27.31
C THR A 100 -21.93 1.67 28.63
N ALA A 101 -22.46 2.89 28.60
CA ALA A 101 -23.03 3.55 29.77
C ALA A 101 -24.26 2.80 30.30
N GLU A 102 -25.12 2.28 29.42
CA GLU A 102 -26.26 1.46 29.80
C GLU A 102 -25.82 0.16 30.50
N ILE A 103 -24.86 -0.56 29.91
CA ILE A 103 -24.30 -1.80 30.49
C ILE A 103 -23.72 -1.52 31.88
N LEU A 104 -22.98 -0.42 32.04
CA LEU A 104 -22.41 -0.04 33.34
C LEU A 104 -23.49 0.30 34.38
N ALA A 105 -24.59 0.95 33.97
CA ALA A 105 -25.71 1.23 34.85
C ALA A 105 -26.42 -0.05 35.32
N GLN A 106 -26.60 -1.02 34.42
CA GLN A 106 -27.16 -2.33 34.77
C GLN A 106 -26.29 -3.06 35.80
N ILE A 107 -24.97 -3.13 35.57
CA ILE A 107 -24.02 -3.75 36.52
C ILE A 107 -24.10 -3.06 37.88
N ARG A 108 -24.17 -1.73 37.92
CA ARG A 108 -24.27 -0.97 39.17
C ARG A 108 -25.58 -1.25 39.92
N GLY A 109 -26.67 -1.52 39.21
CA GLY A 109 -27.95 -1.88 39.81
C GLY A 109 -27.99 -3.29 40.43
N MET A 110 -26.98 -4.13 40.18
CA MET A 110 -26.85 -5.47 40.74
C MET A 110 -25.99 -5.52 42.02
N LEU A 111 -25.41 -4.38 42.44
CA LEU A 111 -24.65 -4.19 43.68
C LEU A 111 -25.56 -3.63 44.78
#